data_AF-A0A399WV85-F1
#
_entry.id   AF-A0A399WV85-F1
#
_cell.length_a   1.000
_cell.length_b   1.000
_cell.length_c   1.000
_cell.angle_alpha   90.00
_cell.angle_beta   90.00
_cell.angle_gamma   90.00
#
_symmetry.space_group_name_H-M   'P 1'
#
loop_
_entity.id
_entity.type
_entity.pdbx_description
1 polymer ?
#
loop_
_entity_poly.entity_id
_entity_poly.type
_entity_poly.pdbx_seq_one_letter_code
_entity_poly.pdbx_strand_id
1 'polypeptide(L)'
;MMLIRATIVWLVILVFAVLNGILREAVLFPAVGRVPGFITSGIILGLIIFVVAYLTLPWIDAAGSNQLLLIGFLWLMLTLAFEFSFGLARGVSLDEILSAYSFKEGNIWPLVLLLTLFAPMLAAKVRTRR
;
A
#
# COMPACT_ATOMS: atom_id res chain seq x y z
N MET A 1 12.81 15.13 -10.64
CA MET A 1 13.57 14.11 -9.87
C MET A 1 12.70 13.44 -8.79
N MET A 2 12.05 14.22 -7.92
CA MET A 2 11.21 13.71 -6.81
C MET A 2 10.19 12.63 -7.25
N LEU A 3 9.37 12.89 -8.27
CA LEU A 3 8.36 11.92 -8.74
C LEU A 3 8.99 10.61 -9.25
N ILE A 4 10.13 10.67 -9.93
CA ILE A 4 10.84 9.48 -10.39
C ILE A 4 11.32 8.65 -9.20
N ARG A 5 11.93 9.30 -8.19
CA ARG A 5 12.34 8.63 -6.95
C ARG A 5 11.14 8.03 -6.22
N ALA A 6 10.03 8.76 -6.14
CA ALA A 6 8.79 8.27 -5.56
C ALA A 6 8.25 7.04 -6.32
N THR A 7 8.30 7.02 -7.65
CA THR A 7 7.91 5.85 -8.45
C THR A 7 8.84 4.67 -8.22
N ILE A 8 10.15 4.88 -8.09
CA ILE A 8 11.10 3.81 -7.73
C ILE A 8 10.77 3.22 -6.36
N VAL A 9 10.47 4.07 -5.37
CA VAL A 9 10.01 3.60 -4.05
C VAL A 9 8.69 2.84 -4.15
N TRP A 10 7.76 3.30 -4.98
CA TRP A 10 6.51 2.58 -5.22
C TRP A 10 6.75 1.17 -5.79
N LEU A 11 7.71 0.98 -6.71
CA LEU A 11 8.06 -0.35 -7.20
C LEU A 11 8.55 -1.27 -6.07
N VAL A 12 9.31 -0.74 -5.11
CA VAL A 12 9.71 -1.49 -3.91
C VAL A 12 8.49 -1.86 -3.06
N ILE A 13 7.58 -0.91 -2.84
CA ILE A 13 6.31 -1.16 -2.14
C ILE A 13 5.50 -2.24 -2.85
N LEU A 14 5.43 -2.20 -4.18
CA LEU A 14 4.71 -3.16 -5.01
C LEU A 14 5.25 -4.59 -4.82
N VAL A 15 6.58 -4.76 -4.84
CA VAL A 15 7.21 -6.06 -4.58
C VAL A 15 6.79 -6.59 -3.20
N PHE A 16 6.86 -5.76 -2.16
CA PHE A 16 6.41 -6.16 -0.83
C PHE A 16 4.91 -6.46 -0.76
N ALA A 17 4.07 -5.72 -1.48
CA ALA A 17 2.64 -5.95 -1.54
C ALA A 17 2.31 -7.32 -2.14
N VAL A 18 3.00 -7.69 -3.23
CA VAL A 18 2.86 -9.02 -3.86
C VAL A 18 3.33 -10.12 -2.91
N LEU A 19 4.51 -9.98 -2.29
CA LEU A 19 5.01 -10.95 -1.31
C LEU A 19 4.06 -11.11 -0.12
N ASN A 20 3.47 -10.01 0.35
CA ASN A 20 2.50 -10.03 1.43
C ASN A 20 1.18 -10.72 1.00
N GLY A 21 0.74 -10.52 -0.25
CA GLY A 21 -0.40 -11.25 -0.82
C GLY A 21 -0.16 -12.76 -0.85
N ILE A 22 1.03 -13.18 -1.29
CA ILE A 22 1.45 -14.59 -1.29
C ILE A 22 1.48 -15.14 0.14
N LEU A 23 2.08 -14.42 1.09
CA LEU A 23 2.11 -14.79 2.51
C LEU A 23 0.68 -14.96 3.07
N ARG A 24 -0.22 -14.05 2.73
CA ARG A 24 -1.62 -14.09 3.16
C ARG A 24 -2.32 -15.37 2.70
N GLU A 25 -2.20 -15.70 1.42
CA GLU A 25 -2.88 -16.84 0.83
C GLU A 25 -2.24 -18.18 1.21
N ALA A 26 -0.90 -18.26 1.20
CA ALA A 26 -0.18 -19.51 1.43
C ALA A 26 -0.04 -19.86 2.93
N VAL A 27 -0.02 -18.87 3.83
CA VAL A 27 0.29 -19.10 5.24
C VAL A 27 -0.80 -18.58 6.16
N LEU A 28 -1.23 -17.32 6.03
CA LEU A 28 -2.16 -16.72 7.00
C LEU A 28 -3.56 -17.32 6.92
N PHE A 29 -4.13 -17.47 5.71
CA PHE A 29 -5.45 -18.06 5.56
C PHE A 29 -5.52 -19.50 6.08
N PRO A 30 -4.56 -20.41 5.77
CA PRO A 30 -4.54 -21.73 6.36
C PRO A 30 -4.31 -21.76 7.87
N ALA A 31 -3.47 -20.86 8.41
CA ALA A 31 -3.06 -20.92 9.81
C ALA A 31 -4.08 -20.31 10.78
N VAL A 32 -4.69 -19.17 10.42
CA VAL A 32 -5.55 -18.39 11.33
C VAL A 32 -6.96 -18.13 10.79
N GLY A 33 -7.27 -18.65 9.60
CA GLY A 33 -8.54 -18.42 8.90
C GLY A 33 -8.59 -17.11 8.12
N ARG A 34 -9.65 -16.92 7.32
CA ARG A 34 -9.76 -15.79 6.37
C ARG A 34 -9.80 -14.42 7.04
N VAL A 35 -10.73 -14.23 7.99
CA VAL A 35 -10.93 -12.91 8.62
C VAL A 35 -9.67 -12.44 9.38
N PRO A 36 -9.07 -13.25 10.30
CA PRO A 36 -7.84 -12.84 10.96
C PRO A 36 -6.68 -12.71 9.98
N GLY A 37 -6.61 -13.56 8.95
CA GLY A 37 -5.58 -13.48 7.91
C GLY A 37 -5.63 -12.17 7.11
N PHE A 38 -6.80 -11.66 6.77
CA PHE A 38 -6.96 -10.35 6.13
C PHE A 38 -6.46 -9.21 7.01
N ILE A 39 -6.84 -9.22 8.29
CA ILE A 39 -6.46 -8.19 9.26
C ILE A 39 -4.94 -8.21 9.47
N THR A 40 -4.36 -9.38 9.78
CA THR A 40 -2.92 -9.53 10.01
C THR A 40 -2.11 -9.13 8.78
N SER A 41 -2.50 -9.59 7.60
CA SER A 41 -1.86 -9.21 6.33
C SER A 41 -1.92 -7.70 6.08
N GLY A 42 -3.07 -7.07 6.29
CA GLY A 42 -3.20 -5.63 6.06
C GLY A 42 -2.38 -4.80 7.05
N ILE A 43 -2.28 -5.24 8.31
CA ILE A 43 -1.40 -4.61 9.32
C ILE A 43 0.07 -4.74 8.88
N ILE A 44 0.51 -5.95 8.49
CA ILE A 44 1.88 -6.20 8.03
C ILE A 44 2.21 -5.29 6.85
N LEU A 45 1.36 -5.27 5.82
CA LEU A 45 1.57 -4.43 4.64
C LEU A 45 1.57 -2.95 4.98
N GLY A 46 0.65 -2.49 5.83
CA GLY A 46 0.61 -1.11 6.27
C GLY A 46 1.88 -0.67 6.99
N LEU A 47 2.41 -1.52 7.88
CA LEU A 47 3.69 -1.28 8.55
C LEU A 47 4.85 -1.22 7.55
N ILE A 48 4.90 -2.13 6.57
CA ILE A 48 5.93 -2.12 5.54
C ILE A 48 5.88 -0.82 4.74
N ILE A 49 4.70 -0.40 4.28
CA ILE A 49 4.52 0.86 3.53
C ILE A 49 5.01 2.04 4.35
N PHE A 50 4.64 2.11 5.63
CA PHE A 50 5.09 3.18 6.52
C PHE A 50 6.61 3.18 6.72
N VAL A 51 7.22 2.01 6.97
CA VAL A 51 8.68 1.88 7.16
C VAL A 51 9.43 2.27 5.89
N VAL A 52 8.99 1.79 4.73
CA VAL A 52 9.59 2.15 3.44
C VAL A 52 9.48 3.66 3.21
N ALA A 53 8.31 4.26 3.43
CA ALA A 53 8.12 5.70 3.34
C ALA A 53 9.07 6.45 4.28
N TYR A 54 9.16 6.04 5.55
CA TYR A 54 10.03 6.66 6.55
C TYR A 54 11.52 6.64 6.18
N LEU A 55 12.01 5.49 5.71
CA LEU A 55 13.43 5.31 5.35
C LEU A 55 13.80 6.07 4.08
N THR A 56 12.91 6.06 3.09
CA THR A 56 13.17 6.64 1.76
C THR A 56 12.85 8.12 1.67
N LEU A 57 12.13 8.70 2.64
CA LEU A 57 11.70 10.11 2.59
C LEU A 57 12.83 11.12 2.35
N PRO A 58 14.00 11.02 3.02
CA PRO A 58 15.12 11.93 2.75
C PRO A 58 15.66 11.82 1.33
N TRP A 59 15.60 10.62 0.75
CA TRP A 59 16.07 10.38 -0.61
C TRP A 59 15.09 10.92 -1.65
N ILE A 60 13.78 10.82 -1.39
CA ILE A 60 12.75 11.40 -2.26
C ILE A 60 12.88 12.94 -2.33
N ASP A 61 13.39 13.56 -1.26
CA ASP A 61 13.70 15.00 -1.19
C ASP A 61 12.46 15.90 -1.35
N ALA A 62 11.42 15.59 -0.58
CA ALA A 62 10.18 16.37 -0.54
C ALA A 62 10.29 17.50 0.52
N ALA A 63 10.11 18.75 0.08
CA ALA A 63 10.32 19.96 0.87
C ALA A 63 9.03 20.57 1.47
N GLY A 64 7.88 19.89 1.38
CA GLY A 64 6.64 20.42 1.97
C GLY A 64 5.45 19.47 1.97
N SER A 65 4.43 19.81 2.77
CA SER A 65 3.21 18.99 2.94
C SER A 65 2.48 18.69 1.63
N ASN A 66 2.43 19.65 0.71
CA ASN A 66 1.79 19.46 -0.60
C ASN A 66 2.54 18.43 -1.46
N GLN A 67 3.87 18.42 -1.39
CA GLN A 67 4.69 17.43 -2.12
C GLN A 67 4.55 16.03 -1.51
N LEU A 68 4.49 15.93 -0.18
CA LEU A 68 4.23 14.67 0.52
C LEU A 68 2.87 14.08 0.17
N LEU A 69 1.83 14.91 0.10
CA LEU A 69 0.50 14.50 -0.31
C LEU A 69 0.48 14.08 -1.79
N LEU A 70 1.19 14.79 -2.66
CA LEU A 70 1.34 14.43 -4.07
C LEU A 70 2.03 13.06 -4.24
N ILE A 71 3.06 12.76 -3.45
CA ILE A 71 3.73 11.46 -3.46
C ILE A 71 2.76 10.35 -3.03
N GLY A 72 2.04 10.56 -1.94
CA GLY A 72 1.05 9.58 -1.48
C GLY A 72 -0.07 9.36 -2.49
N PHE A 73 -0.55 10.43 -3.13
CA PHE A 73 -1.54 10.36 -4.19
C PHE A 73 -1.01 9.60 -5.41
N LEU A 74 0.23 9.87 -5.83
CA LEU A 74 0.90 9.12 -6.89
C LEU A 74 0.94 7.62 -6.56
N TRP A 75 1.37 7.25 -5.36
CA TRP A 75 1.43 5.85 -4.93
C TRP A 75 0.06 5.19 -4.93
N LEU A 76 -0.97 5.89 -4.45
CA LEU A 76 -2.35 5.40 -4.48
C LEU A 76 -2.79 5.15 -5.93
N MET A 77 -2.63 6.13 -6.83
CA MET A 77 -3.05 5.99 -8.23
C MET A 77 -2.31 4.87 -8.95
N LEU A 78 -1.00 4.72 -8.73
CA LEU A 78 -0.23 3.62 -9.31
C LEU A 78 -0.68 2.26 -8.77
N THR A 79 -1.01 2.19 -7.47
CA THR A 79 -1.51 0.96 -6.85
C THR A 79 -2.86 0.55 -7.43
N LEU A 80 -3.80 1.50 -7.54
CA LEU A 80 -5.09 1.26 -8.19
C LEU A 80 -4.88 0.84 -9.65
N ALA A 81 -4.11 1.60 -10.42
CA ALA A 81 -3.85 1.29 -11.83
C ALA A 81 -3.25 -0.11 -12.00
N PHE A 82 -2.31 -0.51 -11.14
CA PHE A 82 -1.76 -1.85 -11.14
C PHE A 82 -2.83 -2.90 -10.82
N GLU A 83 -3.63 -2.70 -9.76
CA GLU A 83 -4.67 -3.65 -9.33
C GLU A 83 -5.72 -3.87 -10.43
N PHE A 84 -6.26 -2.79 -11.00
CA PHE A 84 -7.21 -2.87 -12.11
C PHE A 84 -6.59 -3.52 -13.35
N SER A 85 -5.38 -3.10 -13.76
CA SER A 85 -4.72 -3.67 -14.95
C SER A 85 -4.43 -5.16 -14.77
N PHE A 86 -3.93 -5.55 -13.59
CA PHE A 86 -3.59 -6.94 -13.29
C PHE A 86 -4.84 -7.81 -13.14
N GLY A 87 -5.89 -7.31 -12.46
CA GLY A 87 -7.16 -8.01 -12.31
C GLY A 87 -7.83 -8.27 -13.65
N LEU A 88 -7.95 -7.23 -14.48
CA LEU A 88 -8.53 -7.34 -15.83
C LEU A 88 -7.70 -8.28 -16.73
N ALA A 89 -6.37 -8.21 -16.67
CA ALA A 89 -5.51 -9.11 -17.43
C ALA A 89 -5.65 -10.59 -17.02
N ARG A 90 -6.10 -10.86 -15.79
CA ARG A 90 -6.41 -12.22 -15.30
C ARG A 90 -7.85 -12.66 -15.58
N GLY A 91 -8.65 -11.83 -16.26
CA GLY A 91 -10.05 -12.09 -16.54
C GLY A 91 -10.97 -11.89 -15.32
N VAL A 92 -10.49 -11.24 -14.26
CA VAL A 92 -11.32 -10.91 -13.08
C VAL A 92 -12.30 -9.81 -13.47
N SER A 93 -13.57 -9.98 -13.12
CA SER A 93 -14.61 -8.99 -13.42
C SER A 93 -14.40 -7.69 -12.63
N LEU A 94 -14.87 -6.56 -13.18
CA LEU A 94 -14.79 -5.27 -12.48
C LEU A 94 -15.51 -5.33 -11.13
N ASP A 95 -16.68 -5.99 -11.07
CA ASP A 95 -17.46 -6.16 -9.84
C ASP A 95 -16.69 -6.94 -8.77
N GLU A 96 -15.93 -7.96 -9.20
CA GLU A 96 -15.10 -8.75 -8.30
C GLU A 96 -13.89 -7.94 -7.79
N ILE A 97 -13.24 -7.13 -8.64
CA ILE A 97 -12.19 -6.20 -8.20
C ILE A 97 -12.78 -5.19 -7.20
N LEU A 98 -13.93 -4.61 -7.49
CA LEU A 98 -14.61 -3.65 -6.61
C LEU A 98 -15.08 -4.28 -5.31
N SER A 99 -15.35 -5.59 -5.28
CA SER A 99 -15.71 -6.31 -4.05
C SER A 99 -14.59 -6.25 -3.00
N ALA A 100 -13.32 -6.16 -3.44
CA ALA A 100 -12.16 -6.01 -2.56
C ALA A 100 -12.11 -4.65 -1.83
N TYR A 101 -12.90 -3.67 -2.28
CA TYR A 101 -13.05 -2.36 -1.65
C TYR A 101 -14.18 -2.32 -0.62
N SER A 102 -14.95 -3.41 -0.50
CA SER A 102 -15.92 -3.55 0.56
C SER A 102 -15.23 -4.01 1.85
N PHE A 103 -15.61 -3.44 2.99
CA PHE A 103 -15.18 -3.89 4.33
C PHE A 103 -15.77 -5.25 4.74
N LYS A 104 -16.27 -6.04 3.78
CA LYS A 104 -16.87 -7.34 4.03
C LYS A 104 -15.78 -8.32 4.47
N GLU A 105 -16.17 -9.25 5.34
CA GLU A 105 -15.31 -10.36 5.82
C GLU A 105 -13.98 -9.91 6.46
N GLY A 106 -13.93 -8.70 7.02
CA GLY A 106 -12.72 -8.16 7.67
C GLY A 106 -11.63 -7.71 6.70
N ASN A 107 -11.98 -7.51 5.42
CA ASN A 107 -11.05 -6.95 4.46
C ASN A 107 -10.73 -5.49 4.79
N ILE A 108 -9.51 -5.23 5.25
CA ILE A 108 -9.02 -3.89 5.58
C ILE A 108 -8.24 -3.23 4.44
N TRP A 109 -8.35 -3.75 3.21
CA TRP A 109 -7.67 -3.20 2.03
C TRP A 109 -7.90 -1.69 1.83
N PRO A 110 -9.12 -1.14 1.97
CA PRO A 110 -9.32 0.31 1.88
C PRO A 110 -8.50 1.11 2.90
N LEU A 111 -8.28 0.57 4.10
CA LEU A 111 -7.44 1.23 5.12
C LEU A 111 -5.97 1.22 4.72
N VAL A 112 -5.50 0.14 4.10
CA VAL A 112 -4.13 0.08 3.56
C VAL A 112 -3.94 1.13 2.47
N LEU A 113 -4.92 1.30 1.57
CA LEU A 113 -4.88 2.34 0.54
C LEU A 113 -4.85 3.75 1.13
N LEU A 114 -5.67 4.01 2.16
CA LEU A 114 -5.62 5.28 2.90
C LEU A 114 -4.25 5.49 3.56
N LEU A 115 -3.67 4.44 4.15
CA LEU A 115 -2.34 4.51 4.72
C LEU A 115 -1.28 4.78 3.64
N THR A 116 -1.38 4.19 2.45
CA THR A 116 -0.48 4.49 1.31
C THR A 116 -0.51 5.97 0.95
N LEU A 117 -1.71 6.58 0.93
CA LEU A 117 -1.88 8.01 0.66
C LEU A 117 -1.22 8.88 1.74
N PHE A 118 -1.39 8.53 3.02
CA PHE A 118 -0.90 9.38 4.12
C PHE A 118 0.49 8.98 4.65
N ALA A 119 1.07 7.86 4.21
CA ALA A 119 2.35 7.35 4.69
C ALA A 119 3.49 8.37 4.58
N PRO A 120 3.69 9.12 3.48
CA PRO A 120 4.73 10.14 3.41
C PRO A 120 4.56 11.25 4.45
N MET A 121 3.32 11.69 4.69
CA MET A 121 3.01 12.73 5.67
C MET A 121 3.22 12.25 7.10
N LEU A 122 2.79 11.02 7.41
CA LEU A 122 2.98 10.41 8.71
C LEU A 122 4.48 10.19 8.98
N ALA A 123 5.22 9.68 8.00
CA ALA A 123 6.66 9.52 8.07
C ALA A 123 7.37 10.84 8.35
N ALA A 124 7.01 11.92 7.64
CA ALA A 124 7.57 13.25 7.86
C ALA A 124 7.31 13.75 9.30
N LYS A 125 6.06 13.63 9.78
CA LYS A 125 5.69 14.03 11.16
C LYS A 125 6.46 13.27 12.22
N VAL A 126 6.76 11.99 12.02
CA VAL A 126 7.54 11.19 12.96
C VAL A 126 9.02 11.59 12.92
N ARG A 127 9.55 11.97 11.76
CA ARG A 127 10.94 12.43 11.61
C ARG A 127 11.18 13.82 12.21
N THR A 128 10.22 14.74 12.14
CA THR A 128 10.37 16.11 12.68
C THR A 128 10.18 16.21 14.20
N ARG A 129 9.70 15.15 14.85
CA ARG A 129 9.54 15.07 16.32
C ARG A 129 10.80 14.55 17.05
N ARG A 130 11.91 14.33 16.33
CA ARG A 130 13.23 13.99 16.89
C ARG A 130 14.16 15.16 16.72
#